data_AF-A0A429MKP3-F1
#
_entry.id   AF-A0A429MKP3-F1
#
_cell.length_a   1.000
_cell.length_b   1.000
_cell.length_c   1.000
_cell.angle_alpha   90.00
_cell.angle_beta   90.00
_cell.angle_gamma   90.00
#
_symmetry.space_group_name_H-M   'P 1'
#
loop_
_entity.id
_entity.type
_entity.pdbx_description
1 polymer ?
#
loop_
_entity_poly.entity_id
_entity_poly.type
_entity_poly.pdbx_seq_one_letter_code
_entity_poly.pdbx_strand_id
1 'polypeptide(L)' 'MFEITPYIGAGLIKFGMKREEIRKIFSEYEPRVFGENSSTDGYDELGISLDYDSKDGVIALVFY' A
#
# COMPACT_ATOMS: atom_id res chain seq x y z
N MET A 1 21.80 13.16 5.31
CA MET A 1 20.48 13.66 5.74
C MET A 1 19.51 13.27 4.65
N PHE A 2 18.62 12.31 4.91
CA PHE A 2 17.57 11.94 3.96
C PHE A 2 16.31 12.69 4.36
N GLU A 3 15.72 13.36 3.38
CA GLU A 3 14.51 14.16 3.54
C GLU A 3 13.33 13.20 3.29
N ILE A 4 12.63 12.83 4.36
CA ILE A 4 11.34 12.15 4.21
C ILE A 4 10.35 13.26 3.90
N THR A 5 10.01 13.43 2.63
CA THR A 5 8.85 14.25 2.25
C THR A 5 7.60 13.45 2.65
N PRO A 6 6.85 13.85 3.69
CA PRO A 6 5.57 13.22 3.94
C PRO A 6 4.65 13.62 2.79
N TYR A 7 4.49 12.74 1.81
CA TYR A 7 3.43 12.88 0.83
C TYR A 7 2.12 12.78 1.61
N ILE A 8 1.45 13.92 1.84
CA ILE A 8 0.05 13.95 2.24
C ILE A 8 -0.75 13.43 1.04
N GLY A 9 -0.81 12.10 0.94
CA GLY A 9 -1.68 11.34 0.07
C GLY A 9 -1.32 11.38 -1.42
N ALA A 10 -1.11 10.20 -1.99
CA ALA A 10 -1.81 9.88 -3.23
C ALA A 10 -3.33 9.87 -2.93
N GLY A 11 -3.92 11.05 -2.71
CA GLY A 11 -5.34 11.40 -2.58
C GLY A 11 -6.23 10.72 -1.53
N LEU A 12 -6.09 9.42 -1.32
CA LEU A 12 -7.10 8.57 -0.66
C LEU A 12 -6.50 7.62 0.39
N ILE A 13 -5.20 7.31 0.36
CA ILE A 13 -4.57 6.38 1.30
C ILE A 13 -4.20 7.09 2.59
N LYS A 14 -4.64 6.53 3.73
CA LYS A 14 -4.24 6.95 5.07
C LYS A 14 -3.60 5.77 5.80
N PHE A 15 -2.54 6.02 6.57
CA PHE A 15 -1.99 4.98 7.44
C PHE A 15 -3.05 4.51 8.44
N GLY A 16 -3.09 3.20 8.66
CA GLY A 16 -4.12 2.51 9.44
C GLY A 16 -5.40 2.15 8.67
N MET A 17 -5.57 2.62 7.42
CA MET A 17 -6.64 2.15 6.54
C MET A 17 -6.53 0.64 6.34
N LYS A 18 -7.66 -0.07 6.25
CA LYS A 18 -7.64 -1.53 6.08
C LYS A 18 -7.23 -1.91 4.66
N ARG A 19 -6.49 -3.02 4.53
CA ARG A 19 -6.11 -3.64 3.25
C ARG A 19 -7.30 -3.82 2.30
N GLU A 20 -8.47 -4.18 2.83
CA GLU A 20 -9.69 -4.30 2.04
C GLU A 20 -10.17 -2.95 1.44
N GLU A 21 -9.99 -1.84 2.15
CA GLU A 21 -10.35 -0.50 1.68
C GLU A 21 -9.37 -0.05 0.58
N ILE A 22 -8.09 -0.35 0.75
CA ILE A 22 -7.06 -0.11 -0.26
C ILE A 22 -7.37 -0.88 -1.55
N ARG A 23 -7.71 -2.17 -1.43
CA ARG A 23 -8.08 -2.99 -2.59
C ARG A 23 -9.34 -2.49 -3.31
N LYS A 24 -10.23 -1.78 -2.62
CA LYS A 24 -11.36 -1.09 -3.26
C LYS A 24 -10.91 0.17 -4.00
N ILE A 25 -9.98 0.94 -3.45
CA ILE A 25 -9.41 2.13 -4.12
C ILE A 25 -8.69 1.72 -5.40
N PHE A 26 -7.95 0.61 -5.37
CA PHE A 26 -7.21 0.08 -6.51
C PHE A 26 -7.89 -1.10 -7.17
N SER A 27 -9.23 -1.14 -7.19
CA SER A 27 -9.98 -2.29 -7.72
C SER A 27 -9.75 -2.54 -9.21
N GLU A 28 -9.23 -1.54 -9.94
CA GLU A 28 -8.86 -1.65 -11.35
C GLU A 28 -7.49 -2.31 -11.57
N TYR A 29 -6.73 -2.55 -10.51
CA TYR A 29 -5.38 -3.11 -10.56
C TYR A 29 -5.30 -4.41 -9.76
N GLU A 30 -4.66 -5.43 -10.33
CA GLU A 30 -4.45 -6.69 -9.63
C GLU A 30 -3.21 -6.60 -8.72
N PRO A 31 -3.35 -6.77 -7.40
CA PRO A 31 -2.19 -6.72 -6.51
C PRO A 31 -1.35 -7.99 -6.65
N ARG A 32 -0.04 -7.82 -6.83
CA ARG A 32 0.94 -8.89 -6.64
C ARG A 32 1.12 -9.16 -5.15
N VAL A 33 0.76 -10.37 -4.73
CA VAL A 33 0.89 -10.84 -3.35
C VAL A 33 2.09 -11.79 -3.25
N PHE A 34 3.06 -11.49 -2.39
CA PHE A 34 4.26 -12.31 -2.19
C PHE A 34 3.99 -13.52 -1.27
N GLY A 35 3.22 -14.49 -1.75
CA GLY A 35 2.83 -15.70 -1.01
C GLY A 35 1.58 -15.52 -0.13
N GLU A 36 1.06 -16.63 0.41
CA GLU A 36 -0.27 -16.67 1.06
C GLU A 36 -0.40 -15.76 2.31
N ASN A 37 0.71 -15.43 2.97
CA ASN A 37 0.76 -14.58 4.17
C ASN A 37 1.54 -13.27 3.94
N SER A 38 1.61 -12.78 2.70
CA SER A 38 2.28 -11.51 2.41
C SER A 38 1.61 -10.37 3.15
N SER A 39 2.40 -9.65 3.96
CA SER A 39 2.05 -8.35 4.53
C SER A 39 2.15 -7.21 3.52
N THR A 40 2.33 -7.52 2.24
CA THR A 40 2.55 -6.54 1.17
C THR A 40 1.65 -6.81 -0.02
N ASP A 41 1.02 -5.77 -0.56
CA ASP A 41 0.41 -5.73 -1.90
C ASP A 41 1.28 -4.87 -2.81
N GLY A 42 1.80 -5.44 -3.89
CA GLY A 42 2.49 -4.71 -4.94
C GLY A 42 1.54 -4.37 -6.09
N TYR A 43 1.57 -3.14 -6.58
CA TYR A 43 0.81 -2.69 -7.75
C TYR A 43 1.81 -2.25 -8.81
N ASP A 44 2.27 -3.20 -9.62
CA ASP A 44 3.37 -2.98 -10.57
C ASP A 44 3.02 -1.94 -11.64
N GLU A 45 1.77 -1.87 -12.09
CA GLU A 45 1.28 -0.84 -13.03
C GLU A 45 1.31 0.58 -12.46
N LEU A 46 1.23 0.70 -11.13
CA LEU A 46 1.28 1.97 -10.41
C LEU A 46 2.70 2.30 -9.92
N GLY A 47 3.64 1.35 -9.99
CA GLY A 47 4.98 1.49 -9.41
C GLY A 47 4.96 1.68 -7.89
N ILE A 48 4.00 1.05 -7.19
CA ILE A 48 3.88 1.16 -5.73
C ILE A 48 3.76 -0.20 -5.03
N SER A 49 4.17 -0.24 -3.78
CA SER A 49 3.82 -1.32 -2.85
C SER A 49 3.31 -0.76 -1.53
N LEU A 50 2.34 -1.46 -0.94
CA LEU A 50 1.73 -1.13 0.35
C LEU A 50 2.04 -2.24 1.35
N ASP A 51 2.62 -1.86 2.48
CA ASP A 51 2.86 -2.78 3.60
C ASP A 51 1.79 -2.63 4.67
N TYR A 52 1.43 -3.75 5.27
CA TYR A 52 0.38 -3.88 6.27
C TYR A 52 0.91 -4.44 7.59
N ASP A 53 0.31 -4.01 8.69
CA ASP A 53 0.56 -4.62 10.01
C ASP A 53 -0.17 -5.97 10.18
N SER A 54 0.02 -6.61 11.33
CA SER A 54 -0.67 -7.86 11.71
C SER A 54 -2.21 -7.79 11.77
N LYS A 55 -2.79 -6.59 11.66
CA LYS A 55 -4.23 -6.33 11.65
C LYS A 55 -4.70 -5.81 10.29
N ASP A 56 -3.88 -5.98 9.24
CA ASP A 56 -4.12 -5.50 7.88
C ASP A 56 -4.27 -3.98 7.76
N GLY A 57 -3.68 -3.20 8.66
CA GLY A 57 -3.63 -1.73 8.57
C GLY A 57 -2.42 -1.26 7.77
N VAL A 58 -2.59 -0.33 6.83
CA VAL A 58 -1.47 0.23 6.05
C VAL A 58 -0.47 0.92 6.97
N ILE A 59 0.80 0.54 6.88
CA ILE A 59 1.91 1.12 7.63
C ILE A 59 2.97 1.79 6.74
N ALA A 60 3.04 1.41 5.46
CA ALA A 60 3.96 2.04 4.51
C ALA A 60 3.38 2.06 3.10
N LEU A 61 3.79 3.08 2.33
CA LEU A 61 3.62 3.19 0.88
C LEU A 61 5.00 3.43 0.28
N VAL A 62 5.45 2.53 -0.59
CA VAL A 62 6.77 2.56 -1.22
C VAL A 62 6.59 2.75 -2.72
N PHE A 63 7.43 3.58 -3.33
CA PHE A 63 7.46 3.83 -4.78
C PHE A 63 8.71 3.17 -5.40
N TYR A 64 8.59 2.60 -6.59
CA TYR A 64 9.71 1.96 -7.31
C TYR A 64 9.64 2.14 -8.84
#